data_AF-A0A1Y5H0U3-F1
#
_entry.id   AF-A0A1Y5H0U3-F1
#
_cell.length_a   1.000
_cell.length_b   1.000
_cell.length_c   1.000
_cell.angle_alpha   90.00
_cell.angle_beta   90.00
_cell.angle_gamma   90.00
#
_symmetry.space_group_name_H-M   'P 1'
#
loop_
_entity.id
_entity.type
_entity.pdbx_description
1 polymer ?
#
loop_
_entity_poly.entity_id
_entity_poly.type
_entity_poly.pdbx_seq_one_letter_code
_entity_poly.pdbx_strand_id
1 'polypeptide(L)' 'MENSSQLTLIVSALKVASVVGTVLLLINQYDALFGPAEVRYLPALLTYCVPFVVFIAGQRSALKRIG' A
#
# COMPACT_ATOMS: atom_id res chain seq x y z
N MET A 1 14.21 8.07 20.88
CA MET A 1 14.74 7.57 19.59
C MET A 1 13.82 6.56 18.92
N GLU A 2 13.03 5.77 19.66
CA GLU A 2 12.09 4.77 19.12
C GLU A 2 11.01 5.34 18.17
N ASN A 3 10.38 6.48 18.51
CA ASN A 3 9.36 7.12 17.66
C ASN A 3 9.85 7.53 16.27
N SER A 4 11.10 7.98 16.13
CA SER A 4 11.66 8.43 14.84
C SER A 4 11.83 7.26 13.85
N SER A 5 12.15 6.07 14.36
CA SER A 5 12.28 4.86 13.54
C SER A 5 10.92 4.36 13.03
N GLN A 6 9.91 4.34 13.91
CA GLN A 6 8.54 3.96 13.56
C GLN A 6 7.93 4.91 12.54
N LEU A 7 8.17 6.22 12.69
CA LEU A 7 7.72 7.22 11.73
C LEU A 7 8.36 7.00 10.35
N THR A 8 9.66 6.70 10.31
CA THR A 8 10.37 6.42 9.05
C THR A 8 9.80 5.20 8.33
N LEU A 9 9.48 4.13 9.08
CA LEU A 9 8.84 2.94 8.53
C LEU A 9 7.44 3.23 8.00
N ILE A 10 6.61 3.95 8.76
CA ILE A 10 5.25 4.32 8.36
C ILE A 10 5.29 5.20 7.10
N VAL A 11 6.17 6.20 7.05
CA VAL A 11 6.33 7.07 5.87
C VAL A 11 6.77 6.27 4.64
N SER A 12 7.68 5.31 4.82
CA SER A 12 8.10 4.41 3.74
C SER A 12 6.96 3.52 3.26
N ALA A 13 6.18 2.95 4.19
CA ALA A 13 5.02 2.13 3.90
C ALA A 13 3.94 2.94 3.15
N LEU A 14 3.69 4.18 3.57
CA LEU A 14 2.77 5.09 2.88
C LEU A 14 3.25 5.40 1.47
N LYS A 15 4.54 5.70 1.28
CA LYS A 15 5.11 5.96 -0.05
C LYS A 15 4.94 4.77 -0.99
N VAL A 16 5.23 3.56 -0.51
CA VAL A 16 5.04 2.32 -1.28
C VAL A 16 3.57 2.11 -1.59
N ALA A 17 2.69 2.28 -0.60
CA ALA A 17 1.25 2.11 -0.77
C ALA A 17 0.64 3.11 -1.75
N SER A 18 1.08 4.37 -1.74
CA SER A 18 0.63 5.37 -2.72
C SER A 18 1.06 5.00 -4.13
N VAL A 19 2.34 4.69 -4.35
CA VAL A 19 2.84 4.40 -5.71
C VAL A 19 2.25 3.10 -6.25
N VAL A 20 2.41 2.00 -5.51
CA VAL A 20 1.92 0.69 -5.94
C VAL A 20 0.40 0.68 -6.00
N GLY A 21 -0.26 1.28 -5.01
CA GLY A 21 -1.71 1.36 -4.96
C GLY A 21 -2.30 2.15 -6.13
N THR A 22 -1.71 3.29 -6.53
CA THR A 22 -2.18 4.04 -7.69
C THR A 22 -2.00 3.25 -8.98
N VAL A 23 -0.85 2.60 -9.19
CA VAL A 23 -0.63 1.73 -10.37
C VAL A 23 -1.67 0.61 -10.40
N LEU A 24 -1.85 -0.09 -9.28
CA LEU A 24 -2.82 -1.17 -9.18
C LEU A 24 -4.27 -0.68 -9.38
N LEU A 25 -4.61 0.52 -8.89
CA LEU A 25 -5.94 1.10 -9.04
C LEU A 25 -6.25 1.37 -10.50
N LEU A 26 -5.28 1.98 -11.21
CA LEU A 26 -5.39 2.28 -12.62
C LEU A 26 -5.56 0.99 -13.43
N ILE A 27 -4.78 -0.06 -13.20
CA ILE A 27 -4.91 -1.29 -13.98
C ILE A 27 -6.16 -2.12 -13.62
N ASN A 28 -6.60 -2.10 -12.35
CA ASN A 28 -7.67 -2.98 -11.86
C ASN A 28 -9.08 -2.41 -12.12
N GLN A 29 -9.20 -1.09 -12.27
CA GLN A 29 -10.49 -0.46 -12.51
C GLN A 29 -10.39 0.80 -13.38
N TYR A 30 -9.51 0.79 -14.38
CA TYR A 30 -9.36 1.86 -15.38
C TYR A 30 -10.71 2.32 -15.92
N ASP A 31 -11.52 1.38 -16.40
CA ASP A 31 -12.82 1.64 -17.03
C ASP A 31 -13.84 2.25 -16.05
N ALA A 32 -13.68 2.01 -14.74
CA ALA A 32 -14.53 2.64 -13.73
C ALA A 32 -14.06 4.05 -13.35
N LEU A 33 -12.79 4.40 -13.61
CA LEU A 33 -12.26 5.73 -13.37
C LEU A 33 -12.45 6.67 -14.56
N PHE A 34 -12.33 6.13 -15.78
CA PHE A 34 -12.30 6.92 -17.02
C PHE A 34 -13.41 6.54 -18.01
N GLY A 35 -14.15 5.48 -17.73
CA GLY A 35 -15.24 4.98 -18.57
C GLY A 35 -16.58 5.00 -17.85
N PRO A 36 -17.59 4.31 -18.40
CA PRO A 36 -18.94 4.31 -17.86
C PRO A 36 -19.16 3.30 -16.72
N ALA A 37 -18.15 2.52 -16.32
CA ALA A 37 -18.30 1.49 -15.31
C ALA A 37 -18.39 2.07 -13.89
N GLU A 38 -19.04 1.37 -12.97
CA GLU A 38 -19.17 1.80 -11.59
C GLU A 38 -17.90 1.51 -10.77
N VAL A 39 -17.51 2.47 -9.92
CA VAL A 39 -16.35 2.32 -9.04
C VAL A 39 -16.61 1.27 -7.96
N ARG A 40 -15.73 0.28 -7.90
CA ARG A 40 -15.76 -0.75 -6.85
C ARG A 40 -14.95 -0.26 -5.65
N TYR A 41 -15.61 0.50 -4.77
CA TYR A 41 -14.96 1.19 -3.64
C TYR A 41 -14.14 0.29 -2.72
N LEU A 42 -14.64 -0.91 -2.38
CA LEU A 42 -13.90 -1.81 -1.48
C LEU A 42 -12.60 -2.32 -2.13
N PRO A 43 -12.60 -2.88 -3.36
CA PRO A 43 -11.36 -3.15 -4.09
C PRO A 43 -10.44 -1.94 -4.24
N ALA A 44 -10.99 -0.76 -4.56
CA ALA A 44 -10.23 0.48 -4.70
C ALA A 44 -9.46 0.85 -3.43
N LEU A 45 -10.11 0.76 -2.27
CA LEU A 45 -9.49 0.99 -0.97
C LEU A 45 -8.41 -0.07 -0.66
N LEU A 46 -8.75 -1.34 -0.82
CA LEU A 46 -7.84 -2.46 -0.54
C LEU A 46 -6.56 -2.40 -1.39
N THR A 47 -6.66 -1.84 -2.59
CA THR A 47 -5.52 -1.62 -3.48
C THR A 47 -4.41 -0.78 -2.84
N TYR A 48 -4.75 0.12 -1.91
CA TYR A 48 -3.78 0.88 -1.11
C TYR A 48 -3.47 0.22 0.24
N CYS A 49 -4.47 -0.37 0.89
CA CYS A 49 -4.29 -0.99 2.22
C CYS A 49 -3.36 -2.21 2.16
N VAL A 50 -3.47 -3.05 1.13
CA VAL A 50 -2.69 -4.29 1.02
C VAL A 50 -1.19 -4.00 0.89
N PRO A 51 -0.71 -3.14 -0.04
CA PRO A 51 0.72 -2.80 -0.12
C PRO A 51 1.28 -2.18 1.17
N PHE A 52 0.50 -1.35 1.88
CA PHE A 52 0.90 -0.78 3.17
C PHE A 52 1.17 -1.88 4.21
N VAL A 53 0.20 -2.78 4.41
CA VAL A 53 0.30 -3.86 5.40
C VAL A 53 1.42 -4.84 5.03
N VAL A 54 1.50 -5.22 3.75
CA VAL A 54 2.53 -6.14 3.26
C VAL A 54 3.93 -5.56 3.43
N PHE A 55 4.12 -4.25 3.19
CA PHE A 55 5.41 -3.60 3.42
C PHE A 55 5.83 -3.70 4.90
N ILE A 56 4.95 -3.37 5.83
CA ILE A 56 5.24 -3.44 7.27
C ILE A 56 5.51 -4.88 7.71
N ALA A 57 4.68 -5.83 7.27
CA ALA A 57 4.85 -7.25 7.58
C ALA A 57 6.17 -7.81 7.01
N GLY A 58 6.55 -7.39 5.80
CA GLY A 58 7.82 -7.74 5.16
C GLY A 58 9.02 -7.21 5.93
N GLN A 59 8.98 -5.95 6.38
CA GLN A 59 10.04 -5.37 7.21
C GLN A 59 10.22 -6.11 8.53
N ARG A 60 9.12 -6.43 9.23
CA ARG A 60 9.16 -7.21 10.48
C ARG A 60 9.72 -8.62 10.26
N SER A 61 9.35 -9.25 9.15
CA SER A 61 9.87 -10.58 8.77
C SER A 61 11.37 -10.54 8.45
N ALA A 62 11.84 -9.47 7.81
CA ALA A 62 13.26 -9.28 7.50
C ALA A 62 14.10 -9.09 8.78
N LEU A 63 13.62 -8.27 9.72
CA LEU A 63 14.26 -8.05 11.02
C LEU A 63 14.37 -9.34 11.85
N LYS A 64 13.32 -10.18 11.86
CA LYS A 64 13.34 -11.47 12.58
C LYS A 64 14.35 -12.47 12.00
N ARG A 65 14.79 -12.29 10.76
CA ARG A 65 15.70 -13.24 10.07
C ARG A 65 17.19 -12.96 10.34
N ILE A 66 17.52 -11.79 10.88
CA ILE A 66 18.90 -11.34 11.10
C ILE A 66 19.31 -11.34 12.58
N GLY A 67 18.40 -11.64 13.52
CA GLY A 67 18.67 -11.80 14.95
C GLY A 67 18.41 -13.22 15.40
#